data_AF-A0AAV4EWX1-F1
#
_entry.id   AF-A0AAV4EWX1-F1
#
_cell.length_a   1.000
_cell.length_b   1.000
_cell.length_c   1.000
_cell.angle_alpha   90.00
_cell.angle_beta   90.00
_cell.angle_gamma   90.00
#
_symmetry.space_group_name_H-M   'P 1'
#
loop_
_entity.id
_entity.type
_entity.pdbx_description
1 polymer ?
#
loop_
_entity_poly.entity_id
_entity_poly.type
_entity_poly.pdbx_seq_one_letter_code
_entity_poly.pdbx_strand_id
1 'polypeptide(L)' 'ALAAWFRIKYPYLVDGAVASSAPVFLQMDFKGYLEVVAQSLNTFKPVNACNDAISVATATLKEKLKTPEGRKALKEQFK' A
#
# COMPACT_ATOMS: atom_id res chain seq x y z
N ALA A 1 7.12 -4.82 -15.11
CA ALA A 1 6.27 -4.79 -16.32
C ALA A 1 7.13 -4.84 -17.59
N LEU A 2 8.14 -3.97 -17.71
CA LEU A 2 8.99 -3.88 -18.92
C LEU A 2 9.54 -5.22 -19.43
N ALA A 3 10.09 -6.09 -18.57
CA ALA A 3 10.62 -7.39 -18.99
C ALA A 3 9.57 -8.28 -19.69
N ALA A 4 8.36 -8.37 -19.12
CA ALA A 4 7.25 -9.10 -19.76
C ALA A 4 6.86 -8.46 -21.10
N TRP A 5 6.76 -7.14 -21.15
CA TRP A 5 6.38 -6.41 -22.37
C TRP A 5 7.45 -6.53 -23.46
N PHE A 6 8.73 -6.55 -23.10
CA PHE A 6 9.83 -6.76 -24.02
C PHE A 6 9.76 -8.15 -24.65
N ARG A 7 9.52 -9.21 -23.86
CA ARG A 7 9.34 -10.57 -24.39
C ARG A 7 8.11 -10.71 -25.30
N ILE A 8 7.03 -9.98 -25.01
CA ILE A 8 5.82 -9.95 -25.85
C ILE A 8 6.08 -9.21 -27.16
N LYS A 9 6.76 -8.05 -27.12
CA LYS A 9 7.00 -7.19 -28.29
C LYS A 9 8.13 -7.69 -29.19
N TYR A 10 9.16 -8.31 -28.60
CA TYR A 10 10.36 -8.76 -29.29
C TYR A 10 10.63 -10.25 -28.97
N PRO A 11 9.69 -11.15 -29.31
CA PRO A 11 9.79 -12.56 -28.97
C PRO A 11 10.97 -13.29 -29.64
N TYR A 12 11.56 -12.67 -30.67
CA TYR A 12 12.71 -13.17 -31.43
C TYR A 12 14.07 -12.72 -30.87
N LEU A 13 14.09 -11.83 -29.86
CA LEU A 13 15.33 -11.35 -29.23
C LEU A 13 15.62 -12.03 -27.89
N VAL A 14 14.63 -12.67 -27.27
CA VAL A 14 14.74 -13.30 -25.95
C VAL A 14 13.88 -14.56 -25.86
N ASP A 15 14.42 -15.62 -25.26
CA ASP A 15 13.69 -16.88 -25.08
C ASP A 15 12.57 -16.76 -24.02
N GLY A 16 12.80 -15.97 -22.96
CA GLY A 16 11.85 -15.76 -21.87
C GLY A 16 12.12 -14.48 -21.08
N ALA A 17 11.23 -14.16 -20.13
CA ALA A 17 11.38 -13.03 -19.24
C ALA A 17 10.78 -13.29 -17.86
N VAL A 18 11.46 -12.83 -16.81
CA VAL A 18 10.96 -12.83 -15.43
C VAL A 18 10.51 -11.41 -15.08
N ALA A 19 9.21 -11.23 -14.84
CA ALA A 19 8.62 -9.95 -14.44
C ALA A 19 8.24 -9.98 -12.95
N SER A 20 9.25 -10.05 -12.08
CA SER A 20 9.06 -10.17 -10.63
C SER A 20 8.25 -9.00 -10.05
N SER A 21 7.22 -9.33 -9.27
CA SER A 21 6.28 -8.39 -8.62
C SER A 21 5.74 -7.28 -9.55
N ALA A 22 5.64 -7.56 -10.85
CA ALA A 22 5.23 -6.57 -11.83
C ALA A 22 3.69 -6.50 -11.93
N PRO A 23 3.07 -5.34 -11.66
CA PRO A 23 1.68 -5.13 -12.02
C PRO A 23 1.58 -5.00 -13.55
N VAL A 24 1.25 -6.10 -14.23
CA VAL A 24 1.16 -6.14 -15.70
C VAL A 24 -0.23 -5.83 -16.22
N PHE A 25 -1.25 -5.95 -15.37
CA PHE A 25 -2.62 -5.56 -15.68
C PHE A 25 -2.82 -4.08 -15.31
N LEU A 26 -3.20 -3.28 -16.30
CA LEU A 26 -3.56 -1.90 -16.08
C LEU A 26 -4.99 -1.86 -15.52
N GLN A 27 -5.13 -1.41 -14.28
CA GLN A 27 -6.41 -1.11 -13.68
C GLN A 27 -6.48 0.39 -13.38
N MET A 28 -7.44 1.07 -14.00
CA MET A 28 -7.75 2.46 -13.68
C MET A 28 -8.35 2.52 -12.26
N ASP A 29 -7.92 3.50 -11.47
CA ASP A 29 -8.36 3.67 -10.07
C ASP A 29 -8.22 2.37 -9.24
N PHE A 30 -7.00 1.82 -9.19
CA PHE A 30 -6.73 0.60 -8.43
C PHE A 30 -6.78 0.81 -6.91
N LYS A 31 -7.88 0.40 -6.28
CA LYS A 31 -8.08 0.46 -4.81
C LYS A 31 -7.52 -0.75 -4.05
N GLY A 32 -7.22 -1.85 -4.75
CA GLY A 32 -6.86 -3.13 -4.13
C GLY A 32 -5.52 -3.15 -3.38
N TYR A 33 -4.63 -2.16 -3.59
CA TYR A 33 -3.33 -2.16 -2.90
C TYR A 33 -3.50 -2.09 -1.37
N LEU A 34 -4.38 -1.22 -0.88
CA LEU A 34 -4.62 -1.09 0.56
C LEU A 34 -5.39 -2.29 1.15
N GLU A 35 -6.17 -3.00 0.34
CA GLU A 35 -6.81 -4.26 0.76
C GLU A 35 -5.75 -5.34 1.04
N VAL A 36 -4.76 -5.49 0.15
CA VAL A 36 -3.65 -6.43 0.35
C VAL A 36 -2.79 -6.03 1.55
N VAL A 37 -2.56 -4.74 1.77
CA VAL A 37 -1.87 -4.25 2.98
C VAL A 37 -2.67 -4.61 4.23
N ALA A 38 -3.97 -4.36 4.27
CA ALA A 38 -4.82 -4.71 5.41
C ALA A 38 -4.84 -6.23 5.66
N GLN A 39 -4.89 -7.05 4.62
CA GLN A 39 -4.79 -8.51 4.73
C GLN A 39 -3.43 -8.95 5.27
N SER A 40 -2.33 -8.34 4.81
CA SER A 40 -0.98 -8.63 5.30
C SER A 40 -0.83 -8.28 6.77
N LEU A 41 -1.38 -7.15 7.22
CA LEU A 41 -1.39 -6.75 8.62
C LEU A 41 -2.29 -7.66 9.47
N ASN A 42 -3.31 -8.28 8.87
CA ASN A 42 -4.20 -9.21 9.57
C ASN A 42 -3.56 -10.57 9.88
N THR A 43 -2.37 -10.86 9.35
CA THR A 43 -1.65 -12.11 9.68
C THR A 43 -1.02 -12.06 11.07
N PHE A 44 -0.90 -10.87 11.66
CA PHE A 44 -0.40 -10.70 13.02
C PHE A 44 -1.49 -11.04 14.05
N LYS A 45 -1.08 -11.65 15.18
CA LYS A 45 -1.98 -12.00 16.27
C LYS A 45 -2.00 -10.92 17.36
N PRO A 46 -3.13 -10.67 18.02
CA PRO A 46 -4.45 -11.25 17.74
C PRO A 46 -5.03 -10.72 16.42
N VAL A 47 -5.84 -11.56 15.75
CA VAL A 47 -6.46 -11.23 14.46
C VAL A 47 -7.20 -9.88 14.56
N ASN A 48 -7.11 -9.08 13.51
CA ASN A 48 -7.63 -7.71 13.35
C ASN A 48 -7.03 -6.63 14.24
N ALA A 49 -6.37 -6.95 15.35
CA ALA A 49 -5.95 -5.92 16.31
C ALA A 49 -5.01 -4.86 15.72
N CYS A 50 -4.12 -5.23 14.80
CA CYS A 50 -3.24 -4.28 14.11
C CYS A 50 -4.04 -3.32 13.21
N ASN A 51 -4.98 -3.86 12.43
CA ASN A 51 -5.84 -3.07 11.56
C ASN A 51 -6.76 -2.13 12.36
N ASP A 52 -7.32 -2.61 13.47
CA ASP A 52 -8.16 -1.81 14.36
C ASP A 52 -7.37 -0.66 14.98
N ALA A 53 -6.16 -0.92 15.46
CA ALA A 53 -5.27 0.12 16.00
C ALA A 53 -4.94 1.19 14.95
N ILE A 54 -4.62 0.78 13.71
CA ILE A 54 -4.34 1.71 12.60
C ILE A 54 -5.59 2.54 12.24
N SER A 55 -6.76 1.92 12.23
CA SER A 55 -8.03 2.60 11.96
C SER A 55 -8.31 3.69 13.01
N VAL A 56 -8.19 3.36 14.30
CA VAL A 56 -8.35 4.30 15.41
C VAL A 56 -7.31 5.42 15.34
N ALA A 57 -6.04 5.08 15.09
CA ALA A 57 -4.97 6.07 14.97
C ALA A 57 -5.25 7.05 13.82
N THR A 58 -5.66 6.54 12.65
CA THR A 58 -5.93 7.37 11.47
C THR A 58 -7.14 8.28 11.67
N ALA A 59 -8.21 7.79 12.32
CA ALA A 59 -9.35 8.59 12.70
C ALA A 59 -8.95 9.72 13.68
N THR A 60 -8.13 9.40 14.68
CA THR A 60 -7.62 10.37 15.66
C THR A 60 -6.73 11.43 15.01
N LEU A 61 -5.86 11.02 14.08
CA LEU A 61 -5.02 11.92 13.30
C LEU A 61 -5.87 12.88 12.48
N LYS A 62 -6.89 12.38 11.78
CA LYS A 62 -7.79 13.18 10.96
C LYS A 62 -8.49 14.28 11.77
N GLU A 63 -8.89 14.00 13.01
CA GLU A 63 -9.48 15.00 13.89
C GLU A 63 -8.46 16.01 14.42
N LYS A 64 -7.29 15.55 14.88
CA LYS A 64 -6.23 16.45 15.40
C LYS A 64 -5.65 17.36 14.33
N LEU A 65 -5.61 16.94 13.07
CA LEU A 65 -5.11 17.76 11.96
C LEU A 65 -5.98 19.00 11.69
N LYS A 66 -7.24 19.03 12.13
CA LYS A 66 -8.16 20.16 11.92
C LYS A 66 -7.80 21.40 12.73
N THR A 67 -7.06 21.26 13.84
CA THR A 67 -6.75 22.39 14.74
C THR A 67 -5.25 22.71 14.78
N PRO A 68 -4.85 23.98 15.00
CA PRO A 68 -3.45 24.33 15.24
C PRO A 68 -2.84 23.60 16.44
N GLU A 69 -3.59 23.48 17.53
CA GLU A 69 -3.17 22.81 18.77
C GLU A 69 -2.96 21.31 18.54
N GLY A 70 -3.90 20.68 17.81
CA GLY A 70 -3.80 19.28 17.43
C GLY A 70 -2.59 19.02 16.54
N ARG A 71 -2.33 19.88 15.55
CA ARG A 71 -1.11 19.80 14.72
C ARG A 71 0.18 19.96 15.53
N LYS A 72 0.21 20.86 16.51
CA LYS A 72 1.37 21.02 17.42
C LYS A 72 1.59 19.75 18.26
N ALA A 73 0.52 19.20 18.83
CA ALA A 73 0.60 17.96 19.60
C ALA A 73 1.06 16.77 18.74
N LEU A 74 0.58 16.65 17.50
CA LEU A 74 1.05 15.62 16.57
C LEU A 74 2.53 15.78 16.21
N LYS A 75 2.98 17.02 15.99
CA LYS A 75 4.40 17.31 15.76
C LYS A 75 5.29 16.88 16.94
N GLU A 76 4.77 16.90 18.16
CA GLU A 76 5.50 16.43 19.35
C GLU A 76 5.47 14.91 19.48
N GLN A 77 4.37 14.25 19.11
CA GLN A 77 4.22 12.79 19.18
C GLN A 77 5.00 12.00 18.11
N PHE A 78 5.16 12.56 16.90
CA PHE A 78 5.78 11.88 15.74
C PHE A 78 7.19 12.41 15.42
N LYS A 79 7.93 12.91 16.42
CA LYS A 79 9.31 13.40 16.24
C LYS A 79 10.29 12.29 15.92
#